data_AF-A0A974YGG6-F1
#
_entry.id   AF-A0A974YGG6-F1
#
_cell.length_a   1.000
_cell.length_b   1.000
_cell.length_c   1.000
_cell.angle_alpha   90.00
_cell.angle_beta   90.00
_cell.angle_gamma   90.00
#
_symmetry.space_group_name_H-M   'P 1'
#
loop_
_entity.id
_entity.type
_entity.pdbx_description
1 polymer ?
#
loop_
_entity_poly.entity_id
_entity_poly.type
_entity_poly.pdbx_seq_one_letter_code
_entity_poly.pdbx_strand_id
1 'polypeptide(L)'
;MGDKGYDARANRQAARARGIGPAIPYRTTTKDKPKYFPKALYRGRARIEQTMGKLKRFKRVALRCEKTDENYGSFVALALSFILIKSVHTT
;
A
#
# COMPACT_ATOMS: atom_id res chain seq x y z
N MET A 1 -12.75 2.54 3.25
CA MET A 1 -13.10 3.61 4.22
C MET A 1 -12.00 3.61 5.27
N GLY A 2 -11.36 4.74 5.57
CA GLY A 2 -10.28 4.80 6.59
C GLY A 2 -9.17 5.80 6.27
N ASP A 3 -8.93 6.07 4.99
CA ASP A 3 -7.74 6.81 4.58
C ASP A 3 -7.82 8.33 4.77
N LYS A 4 -9.05 8.86 4.72
CA LYS A 4 -9.34 10.25 5.11
C LYS A 4 -9.05 10.50 6.60
N GLY A 5 -8.88 9.45 7.40
CA GLY A 5 -8.47 9.56 8.81
C GLY A 5 -7.14 10.30 8.97
N TYR A 6 -6.22 10.12 8.01
CA TYR A 6 -4.88 10.70 8.02
C TYR A 6 -4.80 12.14 7.49
N ASP A 7 -5.93 12.80 7.23
CA ASP A 7 -6.05 14.16 6.71
C ASP A 7 -5.62 15.26 7.71
N ALA A 8 -4.56 15.03 8.50
CA ALA A 8 -3.97 16.02 9.37
C ALA A 8 -2.91 16.85 8.62
N ARG A 9 -2.87 18.17 8.88
CA ARG A 9 -1.84 19.06 8.30
C ARG A 9 -0.43 18.62 8.69
N ALA A 10 -0.26 18.18 9.94
CA ALA A 10 1.01 17.65 10.46
C ALA A 10 1.52 16.45 9.64
N ASN A 11 0.65 15.47 9.32
CA ASN A 11 1.04 14.30 8.52
C ASN A 11 1.55 14.70 7.12
N ARG A 12 0.89 15.68 6.49
CA ARG A 12 1.32 16.18 5.17
C ARG A 12 2.62 16.97 5.25
N GLN A 13 2.80 17.78 6.29
CA GLN A 13 4.05 18.52 6.51
C GLN A 13 5.21 17.57 6.76
N ALA A 14 5.02 16.55 7.60
CA ALA A 14 6.03 15.51 7.84
C ALA A 14 6.41 14.74 6.57
N ALA A 15 5.43 14.40 5.73
CA ALA A 15 5.70 13.77 4.43
C ALA A 15 6.52 14.70 3.51
N ARG A 16 6.13 15.97 3.40
CA ARG A 16 6.86 16.96 2.58
C ARG A 16 8.27 17.23 3.08
N ALA A 17 8.47 17.28 4.40
CA ALA A 17 9.79 17.44 5.02
C ALA A 17 10.73 16.27 4.66
N ARG A 18 10.18 15.09 4.37
CA ARG A 18 10.92 13.91 3.88
C ARG A 18 11.01 13.85 2.35
N GLY A 19 10.57 14.88 1.62
CA GLY A 19 10.54 14.90 0.16
C GLY A 19 9.42 14.05 -0.47
N ILE A 20 8.44 13.59 0.32
CA ILE A 20 7.37 12.69 -0.14
C ILE A 20 6.13 13.50 -0.50
N GLY A 21 5.59 13.27 -1.71
CA GLY A 21 4.30 13.82 -2.14
C GLY A 21 3.12 13.14 -1.43
N PRO A 22 2.34 13.84 -0.59
CA PRO A 22 1.27 13.20 0.18
C PRO A 22 0.05 12.88 -0.69
N ALA A 23 -0.15 11.61 -1.04
CA ALA A 23 -1.34 11.10 -1.72
C ALA A 23 -2.49 10.77 -0.75
N ILE A 24 -2.73 11.64 0.24
CA ILE A 24 -3.74 11.44 1.30
C ILE A 24 -5.04 12.17 0.93
N PRO A 25 -6.18 11.47 0.82
CA PRO A 25 -7.44 12.07 0.43
C PRO A 25 -7.96 13.02 1.52
N TYR A 26 -8.54 14.13 1.08
CA TYR A 26 -9.14 15.12 1.97
C TYR A 26 -10.47 14.64 2.54
N ARG A 27 -10.73 14.97 3.81
CA ARG A 27 -12.04 14.86 4.45
C ARG A 27 -13.00 15.85 3.82
N THR A 28 -14.29 15.55 3.92
CA THR A 28 -15.33 16.41 3.37
C THR A 28 -15.33 17.78 4.06
N THR A 29 -15.08 17.81 5.37
CA THR A 29 -15.05 18.99 6.25
C THR A 29 -13.80 19.88 6.10
N THR A 30 -12.78 19.45 5.36
CA THR A 30 -11.52 20.22 5.25
C THR A 30 -11.74 21.47 4.41
N LYS A 31 -11.42 22.65 4.95
CA LYS A 31 -11.69 23.95 4.30
C LYS A 31 -10.70 24.23 3.15
N ASP A 32 -9.41 24.04 3.38
CA ASP A 32 -8.35 24.37 2.42
C ASP A 32 -7.91 23.17 1.56
N LYS A 33 -8.82 22.69 0.70
CA LYS A 33 -8.49 21.60 -0.24
C LYS A 33 -7.72 22.17 -1.44
N PRO A 34 -6.54 21.63 -1.79
CA PRO A 34 -5.86 22.00 -3.01
C PRO A 34 -6.66 21.56 -4.22
N LYS A 35 -6.54 22.33 -5.30
CA LYS A 35 -7.18 22.06 -6.60
C LYS A 35 -6.70 20.74 -7.23
N TYR A 36 -5.46 20.34 -6.93
CA TYR A 36 -4.83 19.14 -7.47
C TYR A 36 -4.70 18.05 -6.40
N PHE A 37 -5.17 16.84 -6.75
CA PHE A 37 -4.95 15.62 -5.99
C PHE A 37 -4.57 14.50 -6.98
N PRO A 38 -3.50 13.71 -6.74
CA PRO A 38 -3.05 12.69 -7.67
C PRO A 38 -3.98 11.46 -7.63
N LYS A 39 -5.16 11.59 -8.24
CA LYS A 39 -6.21 10.54 -8.27
C LYS A 39 -5.71 9.23 -8.87
N ALA A 40 -4.87 9.29 -9.91
CA ALA A 40 -4.31 8.11 -10.56
C ALA A 40 -3.41 7.30 -9.61
N LEU A 41 -2.50 7.95 -8.90
CA LEU A 41 -1.65 7.31 -7.89
C LEU A 41 -2.49 6.72 -6.75
N TYR A 42 -3.49 7.47 -6.29
CA TYR A 42 -4.39 6.99 -5.24
C TYR A 42 -5.21 5.75 -5.68
N ARG A 43 -5.63 5.67 -6.95
CA ARG A 43 -6.30 4.47 -7.49
C ARG A 43 -5.37 3.25 -7.52
N GLY A 44 -4.10 3.45 -7.85
CA GLY A 44 -3.10 2.37 -7.88
C GLY A 44 -2.92 1.67 -6.53
N ARG A 45 -3.13 2.38 -5.43
CA ARG A 45 -3.01 1.85 -4.06
C ARG A 45 -3.88 0.62 -3.80
N ALA A 46 -5.11 0.59 -4.33
CA ALA A 46 -6.02 -0.54 -4.12
C ALA A 46 -5.42 -1.86 -4.64
N ARG A 47 -4.67 -1.81 -5.76
CA ARG A 47 -3.98 -2.98 -6.30
C ARG A 47 -2.88 -3.47 -5.36
N ILE A 48 -2.10 -2.54 -4.80
CA ILE A 48 -1.04 -2.85 -3.84
C ILE A 48 -1.63 -3.48 -2.56
N GLU A 49 -2.71 -2.89 -2.01
CA GLU A 49 -3.40 -3.41 -0.83
C GLU A 49 -3.97 -4.81 -1.07
N GLN A 50 -4.58 -5.04 -2.23
CA GLN A 50 -5.07 -6.37 -2.62
C GLN A 50 -3.93 -7.38 -2.74
N THR A 51 -2.81 -7.02 -3.35
CA THR A 51 -1.63 -7.89 -3.45
C THR A 51 -1.07 -8.23 -2.07
N MET A 52 -0.94 -7.24 -1.18
CA MET A 52 -0.52 -7.46 0.21
C MET A 52 -1.52 -8.34 0.98
N GLY A 53 -2.82 -8.18 0.74
CA GLY A 53 -3.85 -9.05 1.29
C GLY A 53 -3.71 -10.51 0.82
N LYS A 54 -3.36 -10.73 -0.45
CA LYS A 54 -3.05 -12.07 -0.99
C LYS A 54 -1.77 -12.64 -0.38
N LEU A 55 -0.71 -11.84 -0.26
CA LEU A 55 0.55 -12.25 0.38
C LEU A 55 0.32 -12.69 1.83
N LYS A 56 -0.52 -11.96 2.58
CA LYS A 56 -0.86 -12.30 3.97
C LYS A 56 -1.65 -13.60 4.12
N ARG A 57 -2.17 -14.21 3.04
CA ARG A 57 -2.77 -15.56 3.10
C ARG A 57 -1.71 -16.64 3.37
N PHE A 58 -0.47 -16.40 2.96
CA PHE A 58 0.64 -17.29 3.26
C PHE A 58 1.11 -17.02 4.69
N LYS A 59 0.70 -17.87 5.64
CA LYS A 59 0.99 -17.71 7.09
C LYS A 59 2.48 -17.44 7.36
N ARG A 60 3.37 -18.13 6.65
CA ARG A 60 4.84 -17.96 6.79
C ARG A 60 5.32 -16.54 6.47
N VAL A 61 4.72 -15.92 5.45
CA VAL A 61 5.01 -14.53 5.04
C VAL A 61 4.34 -13.55 6.01
N ALA A 62 3.09 -13.81 6.41
CA ALA A 62 2.32 -12.92 7.28
C ALA A 62 2.92 -12.81 8.69
N LEU A 63 3.39 -13.93 9.25
CA LEU A 63 4.01 -13.99 10.58
C LEU A 63 5.51 -13.71 10.57
N ARG A 64 6.11 -13.51 9.38
CA ARG A 64 7.56 -13.36 9.21
C ARG A 64 8.31 -14.47 9.96
N CYS A 65 8.01 -15.73 9.62
CA CYS A 65 8.62 -16.87 10.30
C CYS A 65 10.13 -17.02 10.02
N GLU A 66 10.62 -16.46 8.91
CA GLU A 66 12.04 -16.51 8.57
C GLU A 66 12.85 -15.51 9.39
N LYS A 67 13.98 -15.97 9.93
CA LYS A 67 14.89 -15.15 10.73
C LYS A 67 15.77 -14.23 9.87
N THR A 68 16.22 -14.72 8.72
CA THR A 68 17.07 -13.96 7.79
C THR A 68 16.23 -13.22 6.77
N ASP A 69 16.66 -12.01 6.41
CA ASP A 69 16.01 -11.20 5.39
C ASP A 69 16.05 -11.86 4.00
N GLU A 70 17.14 -12.56 3.69
CA GLU A 70 17.30 -13.30 2.43
C GLU A 70 16.27 -14.43 2.28
N ASN A 71 16.09 -15.24 3.32
CA ASN A 71 15.10 -16.31 3.30
C ASN A 71 13.69 -15.72 3.24
N TYR A 72 13.42 -14.68 4.04
CA TYR A 72 12.12 -14.01 4.01
C TYR A 72 11.79 -13.48 2.60
N GLY A 73 12.75 -12.81 1.97
CA GLY A 73 12.63 -12.32 0.59
C GLY A 73 12.37 -13.43 -0.41
N SER A 74 13.06 -14.57 -0.27
CA SER A 74 12.87 -15.74 -1.13
C SER A 74 11.46 -16.32 -1.02
N PHE A 75 10.92 -16.45 0.19
CA PHE A 75 9.54 -16.90 0.40
C PHE A 75 8.50 -15.90 -0.11
N VAL A 76 8.77 -14.59 0.02
CA VAL A 76 7.91 -13.55 -0.56
C VAL A 76 7.91 -13.66 -2.09
N ALA A 77 9.07 -13.82 -2.73
CA ALA A 77 9.18 -13.99 -4.17
C ALA A 77 8.45 -15.25 -4.65
N LEU A 78 8.57 -16.35 -3.92
CA LEU A 78 7.85 -17.59 -4.20
C LEU A 78 6.33 -17.39 -4.10
N ALA A 79 5.85 -16.74 -3.03
CA ALA A 79 4.42 -16.43 -2.86
C ALA A 79 3.88 -15.51 -3.98
N LEU A 80 4.66 -14.51 -4.40
CA LEU A 80 4.34 -13.65 -5.53
C LEU A 80 4.24 -14.44 -6.85
N SER A 81 5.13 -15.41 -7.06
CA SER A 81 5.12 -16.28 -8.24
C SER A 81 3.80 -17.06 -8.33
N PHE A 82 3.33 -17.63 -7.22
CA PHE A 82 2.02 -18.30 -7.19
C PHE A 82 0.85 -17.35 -7.46
N ILE A 83 0.88 -16.15 -6.89
CA ILE A 83 -0.16 -15.12 -7.13
C ILE A 83 -0.19 -14.73 -8.61
N LEU A 84 0.98 -14.59 -9.24
CA LEU A 84 1.12 -14.22 -10.65
C LEU A 84 0.58 -15.32 -11.56
N ILE A 85 1.03 -16.57 -11.37
CA ILE A 85 0.55 -17.73 -12.15
C ILE A 85 -0.97 -17.83 -12.05
N LYS A 86 -1.52 -17.74 -10.85
CA LYS A 86 -2.97 -17.74 -10.66
C LYS A 86 -3.64 -16.57 -11.38
N SER A 87 -3.05 -15.38 -11.37
CA SER A 87 -3.60 -14.21 -12.07
C SER A 87 -3.63 -14.39 -13.59
N VAL A 88 -2.64 -15.07 -14.17
CA VAL A 88 -2.54 -15.30 -15.62
C VAL A 88 -3.49 -16.40 -16.09
N HIS A 89 -3.68 -17.45 -15.30
CA HIS A 89 -4.58 -18.56 -15.67
C HIS A 89 -6.06 -18.33 -15.31
N THR A 90 -6.39 -17.26 -14.56
CA THR A 90 -7.79 -16.94 -14.19
C THR A 90 -8.38 -15.83 -15.07
N THR A 91 -7.79 -15.56 -16.24
CA THR A 91 -8.39 -14.73 -17.31
C THR A 91 -9.01 -15.62 -18.36
#